data_AF-A0A1G7T7Z7-F1
#
_entry.id   AF-A0A1G7T7Z7-F1
#
_cell.length_a   1.000
_cell.length_b   1.000
_cell.length_c   1.000
_cell.angle_alpha   90.00
_cell.angle_beta   90.00
_cell.angle_gamma   90.00
#
_symmetry.space_group_name_H-M   'P 1'
#
loop_
_entity.id
_entity.type
_entity.pdbx_description
1 polymer ?
#
loop_
_entity_poly.entity_id
_entity_poly.type
_entity_poly.pdbx_seq_one_letter_code
_entity_poly.pdbx_strand_id
1 'polypeptide(L)'
;MVGAVHAGRVGARVGVVVEALKAMMALGAELGRIEVLLGPSVCGECYEVPADMQKDVEKHLPGSASKTRRGTPGLDLRAGLWNQLASAGVGKIGVDPRCTFEEKDLFSHRREAPTGRLASVVWVES
;
A
#
# COMPACT_ATOMS: atom_id res chain seq x y z
N MET A 1 -4.54 18.10 -9.98
CA MET A 1 -3.55 18.00 -8.89
C MET A 1 -3.05 16.57 -8.79
N VAL A 2 -1.86 16.34 -8.24
CA VAL A 2 -1.26 15.01 -8.09
C VAL A 2 -0.58 14.86 -6.72
N GLY A 3 -0.40 13.64 -6.27
CA GLY A 3 0.30 13.33 -5.02
C GLY A 3 0.93 11.93 -5.05
N ALA A 4 2.06 11.77 -4.37
CA ALA A 4 2.72 10.49 -4.17
C ALA A 4 2.83 10.21 -2.66
N VAL A 5 2.52 8.97 -2.27
CA VAL A 5 2.47 8.56 -0.86
C VAL A 5 3.27 7.28 -0.67
N HIS A 6 4.21 7.28 0.27
CA HIS A 6 4.86 6.05 0.72
C HIS A 6 4.06 5.41 1.86
N ALA A 7 3.40 4.28 1.58
CA ALA A 7 2.58 3.56 2.55
C ALA A 7 3.23 2.24 3.00
N GLY A 8 4.41 2.33 3.64
CA GLY A 8 4.98 1.20 4.39
C GLY A 8 4.10 0.81 5.59
N ARG A 9 4.38 -0.34 6.23
CA ARG A 9 3.54 -0.90 7.32
C ARG A 9 3.12 0.12 8.39
N VAL A 10 4.07 0.91 8.90
CA VAL A 10 3.79 1.92 9.93
C VAL A 10 2.90 3.02 9.38
N GLY A 11 3.21 3.56 8.19
CA GLY A 11 2.41 4.61 7.54
C GLY A 11 0.99 4.16 7.22
N ALA A 12 0.84 2.95 6.67
CA ALA A 12 -0.45 2.36 6.37
C ALA A 12 -1.28 2.16 7.65
N ARG A 13 -0.66 1.64 8.72
CA ARG A 13 -1.30 1.47 10.03
C ARG A 13 -1.78 2.78 10.63
N VAL A 14 -1.05 3.89 10.47
CA VAL A 14 -1.45 5.20 11.02
C VAL A 14 -2.31 6.03 10.06
N GLY A 15 -2.73 5.46 8.92
CA GLY A 15 -3.70 6.09 8.02
C GLY A 15 -3.11 7.14 7.05
N VAL A 16 -1.84 6.98 6.64
CA VAL A 16 -1.16 7.96 5.76
C VAL A 16 -1.94 8.27 4.47
N VAL A 17 -2.64 7.29 3.90
CA VAL A 17 -3.45 7.47 2.69
C VAL A 17 -4.68 8.33 2.96
N VAL A 18 -5.35 8.15 4.11
CA VAL A 18 -6.48 8.99 4.52
C VAL A 18 -6.04 10.44 4.71
N GLU A 19 -4.88 10.66 5.34
CA GLU A 19 -4.34 12.01 5.51
C GLU A 19 -3.96 12.66 4.17
N ALA A 20 -3.42 11.89 3.23
CA ALA A 20 -3.17 12.39 1.88
C ALA A 20 -4.46 12.79 1.14
N LEU A 21 -5.52 11.97 1.23
CA LEU A 21 -6.83 12.31 0.65
C LEU A 21 -7.40 13.59 1.26
N LYS A 22 -7.32 13.75 2.60
CA LYS A 22 -7.74 14.98 3.28
C LYS A 22 -6.98 16.20 2.77
N ALA A 23 -5.65 16.10 2.64
CA ALA A 23 -4.84 17.18 2.10
C ALA A 23 -5.24 17.52 0.65
N MET A 24 -5.53 16.52 -0.19
CA MET A 24 -6.00 16.74 -1.55
C MET A 24 -7.36 17.44 -1.59
N MET A 25 -8.31 17.00 -0.76
CA MET A 25 -9.64 17.61 -0.67
C MET A 25 -9.59 19.05 -0.16
N ALA A 26 -8.71 19.34 0.80
CA ALA A 26 -8.48 20.71 1.28
C ALA A 26 -7.98 21.67 0.19
N LEU A 27 -7.34 21.13 -0.86
CA LEU A 27 -6.90 21.87 -2.05
C LEU A 27 -7.92 21.85 -3.20
N GLY A 28 -9.12 21.29 -2.97
CA GLY A 28 -10.23 21.29 -3.93
C GLY A 28 -10.41 20.01 -4.74
N ALA A 29 -9.72 18.91 -4.44
CA ALA A 29 -10.08 17.62 -5.05
C ALA A 29 -11.44 17.12 -4.54
N GLU A 30 -12.21 16.52 -5.46
CA GLU A 30 -13.42 15.79 -5.13
C GLU A 30 -13.10 14.29 -5.06
N LEU A 31 -13.46 13.64 -3.96
CA LEU A 31 -13.06 12.27 -3.65
C LEU A 31 -13.46 11.25 -4.73
N GLY A 32 -14.68 11.35 -5.26
CA GLY A 32 -15.16 10.51 -6.35
C GLY A 32 -14.48 10.75 -7.71
N ARG A 33 -13.68 11.82 -7.84
CA ARG A 33 -12.84 12.09 -9.03
C ARG A 33 -11.36 11.75 -8.81
N ILE A 34 -10.98 11.31 -7.61
CA ILE A 34 -9.61 10.86 -7.34
C ILE A 34 -9.41 9.48 -7.96
N GLU A 35 -8.31 9.34 -8.69
CA GLU A 35 -7.80 8.06 -9.18
C GLU A 35 -6.49 7.74 -8.45
N VAL A 36 -6.36 6.50 -7.98
CA VAL A 36 -5.17 6.02 -7.26
C VAL A 36 -4.60 4.79 -7.98
N LEU A 37 -3.27 4.72 -8.07
CA LEU A 37 -2.55 3.51 -8.45
C LEU A 37 -1.75 3.01 -7.25
N LEU A 38 -2.04 1.80 -6.79
CA LEU A 38 -1.21 1.09 -5.83
C LEU A 38 -0.08 0.39 -6.59
N GLY A 39 1.15 0.90 -6.45
CA GLY A 39 2.34 0.37 -7.14
C GLY A 39 2.84 -0.98 -6.62
N PRO A 40 3.91 -1.53 -7.23
CA PRO A 40 4.51 -2.79 -6.80
C PRO A 40 4.88 -2.78 -5.31
N SER A 41 4.48 -3.82 -4.60
CA SER A 41 4.77 -4.01 -3.17
C SER A 41 5.00 -5.48 -2.87
N VAL A 42 5.49 -5.83 -1.69
CA VAL A 42 5.47 -7.24 -1.26
C VAL A 42 4.01 -7.69 -1.10
N CYS A 43 3.68 -8.89 -1.59
CA CYS A 43 2.33 -9.48 -1.48
C CYS A 43 2.11 -10.19 -0.14
N GLY A 44 0.84 -10.46 0.20
CA GLY A 44 0.47 -11.17 1.43
C GLY A 44 1.06 -12.57 1.57
N GLU A 45 1.39 -13.23 0.46
CA GLU A 45 2.01 -14.55 0.44
C GLU A 45 3.50 -14.55 0.84
N CYS A 46 4.18 -13.41 0.68
CA CYS A 46 5.61 -13.25 0.93
C CYS A 46 5.93 -12.38 2.15
N TYR A 47 4.98 -11.59 2.65
CA TYR A 47 5.23 -10.67 3.76
C TYR A 47 4.91 -11.29 5.12
N GLU A 48 5.73 -12.25 5.55
CA GLU A 48 5.59 -12.84 6.89
C GLU A 48 5.81 -11.80 8.00
N VAL A 49 5.05 -11.88 9.09
CA VAL A 49 5.23 -11.06 10.29
C VAL A 49 4.86 -11.85 11.55
N PRO A 50 5.29 -11.40 12.74
CA PRO A 50 4.76 -11.91 14.01
C PRO A 50 3.22 -11.76 14.11
N ALA A 51 2.57 -12.68 14.82
CA ALA A 51 1.10 -12.74 14.90
C ALA A 51 0.47 -11.52 15.61
N ASP A 52 1.14 -10.98 16.63
CA ASP A 52 0.75 -9.75 17.31
C ASP A 52 0.82 -8.54 16.36
N MET A 53 1.88 -8.45 15.56
CA MET A 53 2.02 -7.43 14.54
C MET A 53 0.93 -7.52 13.46
N GLN A 54 0.59 -8.73 13.02
CA GLN A 54 -0.51 -8.91 12.07
C GLN A 54 -1.83 -8.39 12.66
N LYS A 55 -2.18 -8.81 13.88
CA LYS A 55 -3.42 -8.40 14.56
C LYS A 55 -3.48 -6.88 14.75
N ASP A 56 -2.36 -6.27 15.11
CA ASP A 56 -2.25 -4.83 15.29
C ASP A 56 -2.47 -4.06 13.98
N VAL A 57 -1.87 -4.51 12.87
CA VAL A 57 -2.09 -3.85 11.57
C VAL A 57 -3.51 -4.08 11.07
N GLU A 58 -4.05 -5.30 11.17
CA GLU A 58 -5.43 -5.61 10.78
C GLU A 58 -6.46 -4.74 11.51
N LYS A 59 -6.23 -4.48 12.80
CA LYS A 59 -7.09 -3.59 13.60
C LYS A 59 -7.19 -2.18 13.04
N HIS A 60 -6.10 -1.65 12.46
CA HIS A 60 -6.04 -0.27 11.97
C HIS A 60 -6.18 -0.17 10.44
N LEU A 61 -5.95 -1.26 9.73
CA LEU A 61 -6.05 -1.38 8.29
C LEU A 61 -6.76 -2.72 7.94
N PRO A 62 -8.09 -2.79 8.09
CA PRO A 62 -8.83 -4.04 7.90
C PRO A 62 -8.70 -4.65 6.51
N GLY A 63 -8.60 -5.98 6.47
CA GLY A 63 -8.34 -6.77 5.27
C GLY A 63 -6.88 -6.79 4.85
N SER A 64 -5.96 -6.40 5.74
CA SER A 64 -4.52 -6.54 5.50
C SER A 64 -3.93 -7.83 6.07
N ALA A 65 -4.63 -8.54 6.95
CA ALA A 65 -4.20 -9.85 7.41
C ALA A 65 -4.21 -10.88 6.27
N SER A 66 -3.09 -11.57 6.07
CA SER A 66 -2.95 -12.67 5.10
C SER A 66 -2.34 -13.92 5.72
N LYS A 67 -2.29 -15.02 4.97
CA LYS A 67 -1.40 -16.15 5.25
C LYS A 67 -0.29 -16.16 4.23
N THR A 68 0.93 -16.42 4.68
CA THR A 68 2.06 -16.63 3.76
C THR A 68 1.93 -17.99 3.08
N ARG A 69 2.77 -18.26 2.09
CA ARG A 69 2.90 -19.60 1.48
C ARG A 69 3.22 -20.71 2.47
N ARG A 70 3.83 -20.36 3.61
CA ARG A 70 4.15 -21.32 4.69
C ARG A 70 3.00 -21.50 5.67
N GLY A 71 1.86 -20.84 5.44
CA GLY A 71 0.71 -20.84 6.35
C GLY A 71 0.90 -19.99 7.61
N THR A 72 2.00 -19.24 7.72
CA THR A 72 2.30 -18.34 8.84
C THR A 72 1.57 -17.00 8.69
N PRO A 73 1.42 -16.21 9.77
CA PRO A 73 0.86 -14.87 9.69
C PRO A 73 1.62 -13.98 8.71
N GLY A 74 0.89 -13.31 7.81
CA GLY A 74 1.43 -12.35 6.86
C GLY A 74 0.62 -11.06 6.77
N LEU A 75 1.13 -10.09 6.01
CA LEU A 75 0.43 -8.84 5.71
C LEU A 75 0.32 -8.58 4.21
N ASP A 76 -0.89 -8.38 3.74
CA ASP A 76 -1.16 -7.74 2.45
C ASP A 76 -1.55 -6.28 2.66
N LEU A 77 -0.54 -5.40 2.73
CA LEU A 77 -0.81 -3.96 2.87
C LEU A 77 -1.56 -3.40 1.67
N ARG A 78 -1.40 -3.99 0.48
CA ARG A 78 -2.06 -3.51 -0.74
C ARG A 78 -3.56 -3.77 -0.65
N ALA A 79 -3.97 -4.96 -0.21
CA ALA A 79 -5.37 -5.30 0.03
C ALA A 79 -6.00 -4.38 1.10
N GLY A 80 -5.32 -4.17 2.23
CA GLY A 80 -5.80 -3.28 3.28
C GLY A 80 -5.96 -1.82 2.81
N LEU A 81 -4.98 -1.30 2.06
CA LEU A 81 -5.04 0.05 1.50
C LEU A 81 -6.14 0.17 0.43
N TRP A 82 -6.33 -0.85 -0.40
CA TRP A 82 -7.43 -0.88 -1.35
C TRP A 82 -8.78 -0.78 -0.64
N ASN A 83 -9.00 -1.56 0.42
CA ASN A 83 -10.23 -1.51 1.21
C ASN A 83 -10.44 -0.13 1.83
N GLN A 84 -9.37 0.48 2.37
CA GLN A 84 -9.42 1.82 2.96
C GLN A 84 -9.79 2.89 1.92
N LEU A 85 -9.18 2.85 0.73
CA LEU A 85 -9.48 3.77 -0.38
C LEU A 85 -10.92 3.60 -0.89
N ALA A 86 -11.35 2.35 -1.08
CA ALA A 86 -12.70 2.04 -1.53
C ALA A 86 -13.76 2.49 -0.50
N SER A 87 -13.51 2.22 0.78
CA SER A 87 -14.39 2.65 1.88
C SER A 87 -14.44 4.18 2.03
N ALA A 88 -13.38 4.88 1.67
CA ALA A 88 -13.37 6.33 1.64
C ALA A 88 -14.22 6.90 0.49
N GLY A 89 -14.45 6.15 -0.59
CA GLY A 89 -15.21 6.60 -1.77
C GLY A 89 -14.33 7.15 -2.90
N VAL A 90 -13.07 6.71 -2.98
CA VAL A 90 -12.18 7.02 -4.11
C VAL A 90 -12.77 6.47 -5.41
N GLY A 91 -12.79 7.28 -6.46
CA GLY A 91 -13.49 6.98 -7.71
C GLY A 91 -12.92 5.81 -8.49
N LYS A 92 -11.59 5.72 -8.62
CA LYS A 92 -10.92 4.59 -9.29
C LYS A 92 -9.65 4.18 -8.55
N ILE A 93 -9.44 2.87 -8.41
CA ILE A 93 -8.28 2.31 -7.73
C ILE A 93 -7.67 1.23 -8.62
N GLY A 94 -6.55 1.55 -9.25
CA GLY A 94 -5.70 0.61 -9.97
C GLY A 94 -4.73 -0.09 -9.02
N VAL A 95 -4.41 -1.35 -9.35
CA VAL A 95 -3.44 -2.16 -8.62
C VAL A 95 -2.42 -2.72 -9.60
N ASP A 96 -1.15 -2.39 -9.40
CA ASP A 96 -0.07 -3.14 -10.04
C ASP A 96 -0.01 -4.52 -9.39
N PRO A 97 -0.11 -5.64 -10.14
CA PRO A 97 -0.17 -6.96 -9.54
C PRO A 97 1.18 -7.44 -8.99
N ARG A 98 2.29 -6.84 -9.43
CA ARG A 98 3.64 -7.35 -9.19
C ARG A 98 4.00 -7.39 -7.71
N CYS A 99 4.66 -8.48 -7.30
CA CYS A 99 5.24 -8.62 -5.98
C CYS A 99 6.73 -8.28 -6.00
N THR A 100 7.18 -7.29 -5.23
CA THR A 100 8.61 -6.91 -5.23
C THR A 100 9.52 -8.05 -4.78
N PHE A 101 9.04 -8.97 -3.92
CA PHE A 101 9.80 -10.15 -3.52
C PHE A 101 9.95 -11.18 -4.65
N GLU A 102 8.97 -11.30 -5.54
CA GLU A 102 8.94 -12.35 -6.56
C GLU A 102 9.53 -11.87 -7.89
N GLU A 103 9.27 -10.61 -8.25
CA GLU A 103 9.81 -9.99 -9.43
C GLU A 103 11.31 -9.75 -9.26
N LYS A 104 12.12 -10.43 -10.08
CA LYS A 104 13.58 -10.36 -10.01
C LYS A 104 14.12 -9.01 -10.46
N ASP A 105 13.40 -8.32 -11.35
CA ASP A 105 13.77 -7.01 -11.89
C ASP A 105 13.42 -5.85 -10.94
N LEU A 106 12.81 -6.13 -9.79
CA LEU A 106 12.45 -5.14 -8.78
C LEU A 106 13.33 -5.31 -7.54
N PHE A 107 13.76 -4.20 -6.92
CA PHE A 107 14.43 -4.26 -5.62
C PHE A 107 13.46 -4.70 -4.51
N SER A 108 13.95 -5.56 -3.60
CA SER A 108 13.17 -6.00 -2.44
C SER A 108 14.05 -6.21 -1.22
N HIS A 109 13.84 -5.35 -0.22
CA HIS A 109 14.51 -5.47 1.08
C HIS A 109 14.20 -6.80 1.79
N ARG A 110 13.02 -7.39 1.52
CA ARG A 110 12.62 -8.66 2.12
C ARG A 110 13.33 -9.86 1.49
N ARG A 111 13.65 -9.76 0.20
CA ARG A 111 14.41 -10.79 -0.52
C ARG A 111 15.90 -10.67 -0.24
N GLU A 112 16.43 -9.46 -0.27
CA GLU A 112 17.86 -9.20 -0.12
C GLU A 112 18.07 -7.85 0.57
N ALA A 113 18.86 -7.86 1.64
CA ALA A 113 19.28 -6.67 2.35
C ALA A 113 20.80 -6.75 2.60
N PRO A 114 21.58 -5.73 2.22
CA PRO A 114 21.17 -4.48 1.57
C PRO A 114 20.79 -4.65 0.08
N THR A 115 19.99 -3.73 -0.46
CA THR A 115 19.59 -3.67 -1.88
C THR A 115 19.25 -2.23 -2.28
N GLY A 116 18.95 -1.98 -3.56
CA GLY A 116 18.52 -0.68 -4.09
C GLY A 116 17.14 -0.22 -3.60
N ARG A 117 16.61 0.85 -4.23
CA ARG A 117 15.27 1.39 -3.94
C ARG A 117 14.52 1.66 -5.22
N LEU A 118 13.21 1.44 -5.19
CA LEU A 118 12.29 1.85 -6.24
C LEU A 118 11.74 3.24 -5.90
N ALA A 119 11.39 4.00 -6.93
CA ALA A 119 10.68 5.28 -6.79
C ALA A 119 9.41 5.23 -7.64
N SER A 120 8.33 5.79 -7.08
CA SER A 120 7.10 6.10 -7.82
C SER A 120 6.97 7.61 -7.88
N VAL A 121 6.76 8.14 -9.08
CA VAL A 121 6.72 9.58 -9.34
C VAL A 121 5.45 9.91 -10.11
N VAL A 122 4.89 11.07 -9.83
CA VAL A 122 3.73 11.63 -10.54
C VAL A 122 3.90 13.13 -10.66
N TRP A 123 3.58 13.69 -11.82
CA TRP A 123 3.67 15.12 -12.11
C TRP A 123 2.50 15.55 -12.99
N VAL A 124 2.34 16.86 -13.12
CA VAL A 124 1.44 17.48 -14.10
C VAL A 124 2.32 18.14 -15.15
N GLU A 125 2.08 17.85 -16.42
CA GLU A 125 2.67 18.59 -17.53
C GLU A 125 1.85 19.85 -17.77
N SER A 126 2.56 20.98 -17.90
CA SER A 126 2.01 22.31 -18.12
C SER A 126 2.01 22.69 -19.59
#